data_AF-A0A5J5VQL0-F1
#
_entry.id   AF-A0A5J5VQL0-F1
#
_cell.length_a   1.000
_cell.length_b   1.000
_cell.length_c   1.000
_cell.angle_alpha   90.00
_cell.angle_beta   90.00
_cell.angle_gamma   90.00
#
_symmetry.space_group_name_H-M   'P 1'
#
loop_
_entity.id
_entity.type
_entity.pdbx_description
1 polymer ?
#
loop_
_entity_poly.entity_id
_entity_poly.type
_entity_poly.pdbx_seq_one_letter_code
_entity_poly.pdbx_strand_id
1 'polypeptide(L)'
;MKVEMNLDNDSNNLVQAPTNGNSEKLSPSTLSSLLGSKDRDYLLCSTAAAAETDQVKISDLEGKVIGIYFSANWYPPCRNFNRVLIGVYEQLKSNGSNFEIVFVSSDEDLDAFNNYRENMPWLSIPFSDLETKKALNRKYDVESIPCLVILQPDNTKDDDTYYDGVELIYRYGVDAFPFTKEKLDELRREEKRKHDSQTVTNLLTNPERDYLLDQTITRKVPVDSLKGKTVGLYLSAQWCMPCVEFTPKLISIYQKIKQALQEKGGGEDFEIVFVSNDRDQSSFESYFGTMPWLALPFRDPTARTLAKYFDVQWIPCLIIIGPDGKTVTKQGRNLINLYQENAYPFTDAKVESLEKELEEAAKSLPRSEYHAGHRHLLTLVSEGSGGGPFICCDCEEQGSGWAYQCLECGYEVHPRCIRAVTPQSSIEDRIQLDFSRQIRDVSHERFSADMATSPIPARNQANEASSKFPYKKKKERIVRQVFCF
;
A
#
# COMPACT_ATOMS: atom_id res chain seq x y z
N MET A 1 62.55 -27.75 -36.88
CA MET A 1 62.90 -26.35 -37.17
C MET A 1 63.03 -25.65 -35.82
N LYS A 2 64.14 -25.73 -35.07
CA LYS A 2 65.48 -25.17 -35.28
C LYS A 2 65.44 -23.75 -35.85
N VAL A 3 65.56 -22.74 -34.98
CA VAL A 3 66.71 -21.82 -34.92
C VAL A 3 66.92 -21.39 -33.46
N GLU A 4 68.01 -21.86 -32.86
CA GLU A 4 68.76 -21.17 -31.80
C GLU A 4 69.88 -20.35 -32.48
N MET A 5 70.30 -19.23 -31.88
CA MET A 5 71.69 -18.72 -31.86
C MET A 5 71.73 -17.44 -30.99
N ASN A 6 72.37 -17.51 -29.81
CA ASN A 6 73.72 -16.98 -29.46
C ASN A 6 73.73 -15.45 -29.22
N LEU A 7 74.01 -14.90 -28.03
CA LEU A 7 75.13 -14.97 -27.05
C LEU A 7 75.95 -13.67 -27.11
N ASP A 8 76.18 -13.12 -25.90
CA ASP A 8 77.25 -12.23 -25.41
C ASP A 8 77.35 -10.80 -25.98
N ASN A 9 77.35 -9.70 -25.21
CA ASN A 9 78.07 -9.22 -24.00
C ASN A 9 79.01 -8.09 -24.45
N ASP A 10 78.76 -6.84 -24.03
CA ASP A 10 79.86 -5.90 -23.77
C ASP A 10 79.43 -4.69 -22.94
N SER A 11 80.39 -4.26 -22.13
CA SER A 11 80.27 -3.32 -21.02
C SER A 11 80.70 -1.92 -21.43
N ASN A 12 80.07 -0.86 -20.91
CA ASN A 12 80.76 0.23 -20.17
C ASN A 12 79.89 1.45 -19.81
N ASN A 13 79.89 1.73 -18.50
CA ASN A 13 80.05 3.01 -17.80
C ASN A 13 78.99 4.14 -17.85
N LEU A 14 78.37 4.29 -16.67
CA LEU A 14 78.29 5.49 -15.79
C LEU A 14 77.66 6.78 -16.35
N VAL A 15 76.53 7.19 -15.75
CA VAL A 15 76.43 8.29 -14.75
C VAL A 15 75.10 8.14 -13.96
N GLN A 16 75.17 8.34 -12.63
CA GLN A 16 74.08 8.29 -11.65
C GLN A 16 73.12 9.50 -11.71
N ALA A 17 71.84 9.30 -11.37
CA ALA A 17 71.12 10.09 -10.36
C ALA A 17 69.78 9.40 -9.96
N PRO A 18 69.31 9.54 -8.70
CA PRO A 18 68.29 8.69 -8.11
C PRO A 18 66.89 9.35 -8.09
N THR A 19 65.81 8.57 -8.25
CA THR A 19 64.49 8.99 -7.75
C THR A 19 63.70 7.83 -7.14
N ASN A 20 63.56 7.95 -5.83
CA ASN A 20 62.56 7.40 -4.91
C ASN A 20 61.29 6.78 -5.53
N GLY A 21 60.99 5.58 -5.06
CA GLY A 21 59.75 5.32 -4.32
C GLY A 21 58.44 5.47 -5.08
N ASN A 22 58.10 4.47 -5.89
CA ASN A 22 56.71 4.18 -6.17
C ASN A 22 56.17 3.25 -5.08
N SER A 23 55.60 3.86 -4.05
CA SER A 23 54.52 3.27 -3.26
C SER A 23 53.48 2.74 -4.22
N GLU A 24 53.27 1.43 -4.24
CA GLU A 24 52.09 0.81 -4.83
C GLU A 24 50.84 1.49 -4.24
N LYS A 25 50.20 2.35 -5.03
CA LYS A 25 48.89 2.88 -4.70
C LYS A 25 47.88 1.75 -4.91
N LEU A 26 47.56 1.08 -3.81
CA LEU A 26 46.38 0.22 -3.67
C LEU A 26 45.16 0.97 -4.24
N SER A 27 44.43 0.33 -5.13
CA SER A 27 43.16 0.83 -5.66
C SER A 27 42.17 1.03 -4.50
N PRO A 28 41.42 2.15 -4.44
CA PRO A 28 40.40 2.36 -3.41
C PRO A 28 39.37 1.22 -3.46
N SER A 29 38.93 0.73 -2.30
CA SER A 29 37.80 -0.20 -2.24
C SER A 29 36.56 0.41 -2.89
N THR A 30 35.71 -0.41 -3.51
CA THR A 30 34.47 0.02 -4.20
C THR A 30 33.62 0.92 -3.31
N LEU A 31 33.54 0.63 -2.01
CA LEU A 31 32.81 1.44 -1.03
C LEU A 31 33.40 2.84 -0.83
N SER A 32 34.73 2.96 -0.79
CA SER A 32 35.40 4.27 -0.68
C SER A 32 35.10 5.16 -1.89
N SER A 33 35.07 4.56 -3.10
CA SER A 33 34.70 5.29 -4.32
C SER A 33 33.23 5.68 -4.39
N LEU A 34 32.37 4.95 -3.66
CA LEU A 34 30.92 5.10 -3.70
C LEU A 34 30.40 6.08 -2.64
N LEU A 35 30.93 5.97 -1.43
CA LEU A 35 30.46 6.68 -0.23
C LEU A 35 31.39 7.82 0.18
N GLY A 36 32.56 7.95 -0.43
CA GLY A 36 33.56 8.99 -0.14
C GLY A 36 33.64 10.04 -1.25
N SER A 37 34.44 11.07 -0.99
CA SER A 37 34.83 12.08 -1.99
C SER A 37 36.35 12.24 -2.01
N LYS A 38 36.89 13.10 -2.88
CA LYS A 38 38.35 13.31 -2.95
C LYS A 38 38.95 13.77 -1.62
N ASP A 39 38.15 14.48 -0.81
CA ASP A 39 38.57 15.10 0.44
C ASP A 39 37.83 14.54 1.67
N ARG A 40 37.04 13.45 1.50
CA ARG A 40 36.27 12.83 2.58
C ARG A 40 36.31 11.32 2.52
N ASP A 41 36.80 10.71 3.59
CA ASP A 41 36.87 9.26 3.81
C ASP A 41 36.02 8.77 5.01
N TYR A 42 35.12 9.62 5.52
CA TYR A 42 34.32 9.34 6.72
C TYR A 42 32.81 9.53 6.53
N LEU A 43 32.03 8.82 7.34
CA LEU A 43 30.59 8.99 7.53
C LEU A 43 30.31 9.56 8.93
N LEU A 44 29.14 10.14 9.12
CA LEU A 44 28.75 10.65 10.43
C LEU A 44 28.06 9.54 11.24
N CYS A 45 28.32 9.46 12.55
CA CYS A 45 27.56 8.67 13.51
C CYS A 45 26.30 9.41 14.00
N SER A 46 25.28 8.66 14.39
CA SER A 46 24.06 9.22 14.95
C SER A 46 23.97 8.85 16.42
N THR A 47 24.50 9.70 17.30
CA THR A 47 24.29 9.60 18.74
C THR A 47 23.88 10.96 19.27
N ALA A 48 22.90 10.99 20.18
CA ALA A 48 22.38 12.20 20.82
C ALA A 48 23.41 12.98 21.66
N ALA A 49 24.67 12.53 21.70
CA ALA A 49 25.79 13.15 22.39
C ALA A 49 26.92 13.63 21.45
N ALA A 50 26.77 13.46 20.13
CA ALA A 50 27.83 13.76 19.18
C ALA A 50 27.81 15.23 18.74
N ALA A 51 28.85 15.97 19.14
CA ALA A 51 29.34 17.10 18.34
C ALA A 51 29.79 16.59 16.95
N GLU A 52 30.09 17.49 16.00
CA GLU A 52 30.57 17.19 14.62
C GLU A 52 31.84 16.29 14.52
N THR A 53 32.31 15.71 15.63
CA THR A 53 33.55 14.95 15.78
C THR A 53 33.39 13.42 15.72
N ASP A 54 32.18 12.86 15.76
CA ASP A 54 32.00 11.39 15.69
C ASP A 54 31.90 10.89 14.24
N GLN A 55 33.08 10.78 13.64
CA GLN A 55 33.30 10.33 12.27
C GLN A 55 33.69 8.84 12.26
N VAL A 56 33.11 8.06 11.35
CA VAL A 56 33.46 6.64 11.11
C VAL A 56 34.12 6.52 9.76
N LYS A 57 35.28 5.84 9.68
CA LYS A 57 35.97 5.66 8.39
C LYS A 57 35.19 4.73 7.48
N ILE A 58 35.16 5.04 6.19
CA ILE A 58 34.48 4.20 5.20
C ILE A 58 35.13 2.81 5.10
N SER A 59 36.44 2.70 5.35
CA SER A 59 37.14 1.40 5.44
C SER A 59 36.58 0.48 6.52
N ASP A 60 35.98 1.03 7.58
CA ASP A 60 35.41 0.23 8.68
C ASP A 60 34.09 -0.45 8.28
N LEU A 61 33.59 -0.16 7.08
CA LEU A 61 32.40 -0.79 6.49
C LEU A 61 32.77 -1.96 5.55
N GLU A 62 34.05 -2.17 5.26
CA GLU A 62 34.49 -3.27 4.40
C GLU A 62 34.10 -4.64 5.00
N GLY A 63 33.63 -5.55 4.15
CA GLY A 63 33.16 -6.87 4.58
C GLY A 63 31.73 -6.91 5.16
N LYS A 64 31.04 -5.76 5.27
CA LYS A 64 29.64 -5.68 5.75
C LYS A 64 28.64 -5.65 4.60
N VAL A 65 27.44 -6.15 4.86
CA VAL A 65 26.26 -5.86 4.02
C VAL A 65 25.85 -4.43 4.29
N ILE A 66 25.76 -3.59 3.24
CA ILE A 66 25.47 -2.16 3.37
C ILE A 66 24.10 -1.82 2.79
N GLY A 67 23.22 -1.22 3.60
CA GLY A 67 21.98 -0.61 3.13
C GLY A 67 22.15 0.89 2.86
N ILE A 68 22.07 1.33 1.61
CA ILE A 68 22.01 2.76 1.27
C ILE A 68 20.56 3.21 1.34
N TYR A 69 20.24 4.02 2.35
CA TYR A 69 18.88 4.42 2.67
C TYR A 69 18.60 5.86 2.24
N PHE A 70 17.79 6.04 1.21
CA PHE A 70 17.31 7.34 0.72
C PHE A 70 15.98 7.68 1.40
N SER A 71 15.94 8.80 2.12
CA SER A 71 14.78 9.18 2.92
C SER A 71 14.74 10.67 3.22
N ALA A 72 13.60 11.15 3.73
CA ALA A 72 13.41 12.54 4.14
C ALA A 72 12.40 12.65 5.29
N ASN A 73 12.62 13.64 6.15
CA ASN A 73 11.81 13.91 7.33
C ASN A 73 10.39 14.32 6.98
N TRP A 74 10.23 15.15 5.96
CA TRP A 74 8.95 15.75 5.57
C TRP A 74 7.95 14.72 5.06
N TYR A 75 8.41 13.56 4.57
CA TYR A 75 7.55 12.57 3.94
C TYR A 75 7.00 11.52 4.92
N PRO A 76 5.68 11.40 5.14
CA PRO A 76 5.12 10.45 6.10
C PRO A 76 5.48 8.98 5.86
N PRO A 77 5.48 8.45 4.62
CA PRO A 77 5.92 7.08 4.36
C PRO A 77 7.37 6.80 4.77
N CYS A 78 8.27 7.78 4.61
CA CYS A 78 9.65 7.68 5.11
C CYS A 78 9.68 7.53 6.64
N ARG A 79 8.92 8.34 7.37
CA ARG A 79 8.84 8.23 8.84
C ARG A 79 8.26 6.90 9.30
N ASN A 80 7.29 6.35 8.58
CA ASN A 80 6.70 5.04 8.89
C ASN A 80 7.70 3.91 8.66
N PHE A 81 8.37 3.90 7.51
CA PHE A 81 9.39 2.89 7.21
C PHE A 81 10.57 2.96 8.17
N ASN A 82 11.01 4.17 8.55
CA ASN A 82 12.09 4.36 9.51
C ASN A 82 11.85 3.60 10.82
N ARG A 83 10.63 3.63 11.36
CA ARG A 83 10.28 2.89 12.60
C ARG A 83 10.45 1.38 12.44
N VAL A 84 10.09 0.85 11.26
CA VAL A 84 10.24 -0.58 10.95
C VAL A 84 11.72 -0.93 10.79
N LEU A 85 12.46 -0.11 10.05
CA LEU A 85 13.87 -0.32 9.76
C LEU A 85 14.75 -0.25 11.01
N ILE A 86 14.46 0.65 11.96
CA ILE A 86 15.13 0.72 13.27
C ILE A 86 15.01 -0.63 13.99
N GLY A 87 13.79 -1.17 14.09
CA GLY A 87 13.56 -2.43 14.80
C GLY A 87 14.27 -3.63 14.15
N VAL A 88 14.40 -3.65 12.81
CA VAL A 88 15.18 -4.69 12.11
C VAL A 88 16.68 -4.50 12.32
N TYR A 89 17.17 -3.27 12.19
CA TYR A 89 18.59 -2.95 12.35
C TYR A 89 19.09 -3.28 13.75
N GLU A 90 18.36 -2.88 14.80
CA GLU A 90 18.73 -3.16 16.20
C GLU A 90 18.81 -4.66 16.49
N GLN A 91 17.87 -5.45 15.94
CA GLN A 91 17.89 -6.91 16.06
C GLN A 91 19.06 -7.54 15.31
N LEU A 92 19.38 -7.06 14.10
CA LEU A 92 20.53 -7.56 13.36
C LEU A 92 21.84 -7.25 14.08
N LYS A 93 21.97 -6.03 14.64
CA LYS A 93 23.13 -5.65 15.47
C LYS A 93 23.25 -6.47 16.74
N SER A 94 22.15 -6.71 17.46
CA SER A 94 22.16 -7.52 18.70
C SER A 94 22.51 -8.99 18.43
N ASN A 95 22.16 -9.51 17.24
CA ASN A 95 22.55 -10.84 16.77
C ASN A 95 24.02 -10.92 16.28
N GLY A 96 24.77 -9.80 16.32
CA GLY A 96 26.16 -9.75 15.84
C GLY A 96 26.27 -9.80 14.30
N SER A 97 25.21 -9.44 13.58
CA SER A 97 25.21 -9.44 12.12
C SER A 97 26.05 -8.29 11.56
N ASN A 98 26.85 -8.59 10.53
CA ASN A 98 27.65 -7.59 9.81
C ASN A 98 26.78 -6.78 8.83
N PHE A 99 25.78 -6.07 9.35
CA PHE A 99 24.89 -5.18 8.60
C PHE A 99 25.13 -3.73 9.03
N GLU A 100 25.19 -2.80 8.08
CA GLU A 100 25.28 -1.37 8.34
C GLU A 100 24.38 -0.58 7.38
N ILE A 101 23.84 0.55 7.83
CA ILE A 101 23.02 1.44 6.99
C ILE A 101 23.73 2.79 6.83
N VAL A 102 23.68 3.32 5.62
CA VAL A 102 24.18 4.67 5.29
C VAL A 102 23.01 5.50 4.78
N PHE A 103 22.57 6.44 5.60
CA PHE A 103 21.51 7.37 5.28
C PHE A 103 21.98 8.45 4.28
N VAL A 104 21.19 8.61 3.23
CA VAL A 104 21.31 9.63 2.19
C VAL A 104 20.06 10.51 2.25
N SER A 105 20.23 11.72 2.80
CA SER A 105 19.10 12.63 3.03
C SER A 105 18.65 13.33 1.75
N SER A 106 17.32 13.37 1.59
CA SER A 106 16.59 14.22 0.63
C SER A 106 15.90 15.41 1.32
N ASP A 107 16.34 15.79 2.52
CA ASP A 107 15.86 16.99 3.21
C ASP A 107 16.45 18.26 2.58
N GLU A 108 15.70 19.36 2.67
CA GLU A 108 16.04 20.63 2.03
C GLU A 108 17.01 21.48 2.87
N ASP A 109 17.04 21.26 4.18
CA ASP A 109 17.84 22.03 5.12
C ASP A 109 18.50 21.16 6.20
N LEU A 110 19.51 21.74 6.86
CA LEU A 110 20.35 21.06 7.84
C LEU A 110 19.58 20.71 9.13
N ASP A 111 18.60 21.51 9.53
CA ASP A 111 17.82 21.28 10.73
C ASP A 111 16.88 20.09 10.54
N ALA A 112 16.19 20.02 9.40
CA ALA A 112 15.36 18.88 9.02
C ALA A 112 16.18 17.58 8.97
N PHE A 113 17.38 17.63 8.39
CA PHE A 113 18.32 16.52 8.37
C PHE A 113 18.73 16.07 9.78
N ASN A 114 19.18 17.00 10.64
CA ASN A 114 19.64 16.69 11.99
C ASN A 114 18.50 16.09 12.83
N ASN A 115 17.33 16.75 12.85
CA ASN A 115 16.16 16.29 13.59
C ASN A 115 15.73 14.86 13.21
N TYR A 116 15.79 14.52 11.91
CA TYR A 116 15.39 13.20 11.46
C TYR A 116 16.45 12.13 11.77
N ARG A 117 17.71 12.50 11.58
CA ARG A 117 18.88 11.67 11.87
C ARG A 117 18.97 11.30 13.35
N GLU A 118 18.66 12.21 14.28
CA GLU A 118 18.76 11.98 15.73
C GLU A 118 18.14 10.66 16.22
N ASN A 119 17.10 10.19 15.53
CA ASN A 119 16.37 8.97 15.88
C ASN A 119 16.82 7.74 15.07
N MET A 120 17.86 7.85 14.25
CA MET A 120 18.41 6.77 13.43
C MET A 120 19.65 6.18 14.11
N PRO A 121 19.76 4.85 14.28
CA PRO A 121 20.91 4.20 14.95
C PRO A 121 22.08 3.87 13.99
N TRP A 122 22.09 4.45 12.79
CA TRP A 122 23.04 4.15 11.72
C TRP A 122 23.79 5.38 11.20
N LEU A 123 24.66 5.18 10.22
CA LEU A 123 25.55 6.19 9.68
C LEU A 123 24.85 7.08 8.64
N SER A 124 25.45 8.22 8.30
CA SER A 124 24.97 9.01 7.16
C SER A 124 26.10 9.70 6.39
N ILE A 125 25.79 10.03 5.14
CA ILE A 125 26.55 11.01 4.36
C ILE A 125 26.35 12.40 5.00
N PRO A 126 27.39 13.23 5.16
CA PRO A 126 27.23 14.61 5.63
C PRO A 126 26.24 15.40 4.76
N PHE A 127 25.42 16.25 5.40
CA PHE A 127 24.42 17.03 4.68
C PHE A 127 25.03 17.94 3.59
N SER A 128 26.22 18.48 3.86
CA SER A 128 26.99 19.34 2.96
C SER A 128 27.55 18.63 1.74
N ASP A 129 27.66 17.29 1.74
CA ASP A 129 28.19 16.52 0.62
C ASP A 129 27.13 16.27 -0.44
N LEU A 130 26.74 17.34 -1.13
CA LEU A 130 25.72 17.30 -2.17
C LEU A 130 26.15 16.44 -3.38
N GLU A 131 27.43 16.40 -3.70
CA GLU A 131 27.94 15.69 -4.87
C GLU A 131 27.86 14.18 -4.68
N THR A 132 28.25 13.64 -3.51
CA THR A 132 28.07 12.21 -3.20
C THR A 132 26.59 11.84 -3.18
N LYS A 133 25.74 12.66 -2.53
CA LYS A 133 24.29 12.42 -2.51
C LYS A 133 23.68 12.38 -3.92
N LYS A 134 24.06 13.30 -4.82
CA LYS A 134 23.61 13.31 -6.23
C LYS A 134 24.15 12.11 -7.02
N ALA A 135 25.42 11.75 -6.81
CA ALA A 135 26.03 10.61 -7.48
C ALA A 135 25.32 9.30 -7.09
N LEU A 136 25.01 9.12 -5.81
CA LEU A 136 24.25 7.96 -5.31
C LEU A 136 22.83 7.92 -5.88
N ASN A 137 22.10 9.04 -5.86
CA ASN A 137 20.75 9.11 -6.44
C ASN A 137 20.75 8.72 -7.93
N ARG A 138 21.71 9.21 -8.71
CA ARG A 138 21.86 8.88 -10.14
C ARG A 138 22.28 7.44 -10.38
N LYS A 139 23.24 6.94 -9.59
CA LYS A 139 23.78 5.57 -9.76
C LYS A 139 22.70 4.52 -9.54
N TYR A 140 21.82 4.73 -8.57
CA TYR A 140 20.77 3.78 -8.20
C TYR A 140 19.39 4.15 -8.76
N ASP A 141 19.33 5.13 -9.68
CA ASP A 141 18.10 5.59 -10.34
C ASP A 141 16.94 5.78 -9.36
N VAL A 142 17.19 6.55 -8.30
CA VAL A 142 16.22 6.73 -7.21
C VAL A 142 15.07 7.64 -7.67
N GLU A 143 13.98 7.04 -8.10
CA GLU A 143 12.77 7.77 -8.53
C GLU A 143 11.86 8.21 -7.39
N SER A 144 11.91 7.51 -6.24
CA SER A 144 11.05 7.78 -5.09
C SER A 144 11.69 7.40 -3.76
N ILE A 145 11.16 7.94 -2.68
CA ILE A 145 11.55 7.63 -1.29
C ILE A 145 10.33 7.15 -0.50
N PRO A 146 10.49 6.30 0.54
CA PRO A 146 11.75 5.70 0.98
C PRO A 146 12.29 4.70 -0.05
N CYS A 147 13.62 4.70 -0.24
CA CYS A 147 14.32 3.71 -1.05
C CYS A 147 15.50 3.14 -0.24
N LEU A 148 15.69 1.82 -0.28
CA LEU A 148 16.77 1.12 0.41
C LEU A 148 17.43 0.19 -0.58
N VAL A 149 18.68 0.49 -0.92
CA VAL A 149 19.50 -0.35 -1.79
C VAL A 149 20.44 -1.18 -0.94
N ILE A 150 20.42 -2.50 -1.07
CA ILE A 150 21.27 -3.41 -0.31
C ILE A 150 22.44 -3.86 -1.17
N LEU A 151 23.66 -3.65 -0.65
CA LEU A 151 24.92 -4.01 -1.28
C LEU A 151 25.57 -5.15 -0.51
N GLN A 152 25.94 -6.21 -1.23
CA GLN A 152 26.72 -7.30 -0.67
C GLN A 152 28.20 -6.90 -0.43
N PRO A 153 28.91 -7.52 0.53
CA PRO A 153 30.30 -7.18 0.87
C PRO A 153 31.26 -7.18 -0.32
N ASP A 154 31.10 -8.15 -1.22
CA ASP A 154 31.97 -8.38 -2.38
C ASP A 154 31.29 -7.95 -3.69
N ASN A 155 30.56 -6.81 -3.68
CA ASN A 155 29.81 -6.25 -4.82
C ASN A 155 30.71 -6.01 -6.05
N THR A 156 30.99 -7.11 -6.73
CA THR A 156 31.83 -7.24 -7.92
C THR A 156 30.97 -7.44 -9.17
N LYS A 157 29.69 -7.74 -8.98
CA LYS A 157 28.67 -7.93 -10.02
C LYS A 157 27.41 -7.16 -9.63
N ASP A 158 26.78 -6.54 -10.63
CA ASP A 158 25.53 -5.79 -10.46
C ASP A 158 24.39 -6.66 -9.90
N ASP A 159 24.42 -7.97 -10.19
CA ASP A 159 23.49 -8.99 -9.68
C ASP A 159 23.50 -9.17 -8.14
N ASP A 160 24.50 -8.63 -7.44
CA ASP A 160 24.60 -8.67 -5.98
C ASP A 160 24.10 -7.38 -5.29
N THR A 161 23.40 -6.52 -6.05
CA THR A 161 22.74 -5.31 -5.56
C THR A 161 21.21 -5.47 -5.59
N TYR A 162 20.56 -5.23 -4.45
CA TYR A 162 19.10 -5.33 -4.32
C TYR A 162 18.47 -3.96 -4.19
N TYR A 163 17.64 -3.59 -5.16
CA TYR A 163 16.97 -2.28 -5.22
C TYR A 163 15.63 -2.26 -4.47
N ASP A 164 15.13 -3.43 -4.10
CA ASP A 164 13.85 -3.67 -3.42
C ASP A 164 14.00 -3.80 -1.90
N GLY A 165 15.06 -3.24 -1.30
CA GLY A 165 15.34 -3.40 0.13
C GLY A 165 14.20 -2.97 1.05
N VAL A 166 13.40 -1.98 0.67
CA VAL A 166 12.19 -1.59 1.41
C VAL A 166 11.17 -2.73 1.45
N GLU A 167 10.93 -3.39 0.31
CA GLU A 167 10.04 -4.56 0.21
C GLU A 167 10.59 -5.73 1.01
N LEU A 168 11.89 -6.02 0.88
CA LEU A 168 12.54 -7.10 1.63
C LEU A 168 12.42 -6.90 3.15
N ILE A 169 12.57 -5.67 3.63
CA ILE A 169 12.42 -5.34 5.06
C ILE A 169 10.97 -5.48 5.51
N TYR A 170 9.99 -4.95 4.75
CA TYR A 170 8.58 -5.12 5.11
C TYR A 170 8.14 -6.58 5.09
N ARG A 171 8.62 -7.34 4.11
CA ARG A 171 8.19 -8.71 3.86
C ARG A 171 8.91 -9.73 4.71
N TYR A 172 10.21 -9.63 4.90
CA TYR A 172 10.99 -10.65 5.60
C TYR A 172 11.66 -10.11 6.87
N GLY A 173 11.83 -8.80 7.00
CA GLY A 173 12.46 -8.20 8.17
C GLY A 173 13.86 -8.76 8.41
N VAL A 174 14.13 -9.22 9.64
CA VAL A 174 15.42 -9.81 10.02
C VAL A 174 15.73 -11.10 9.27
N ASP A 175 14.72 -11.87 8.86
CA ASP A 175 14.90 -13.18 8.22
C ASP A 175 15.51 -13.06 6.82
N ALA A 176 15.40 -11.88 6.18
CA ALA A 176 16.02 -11.64 4.89
C ALA A 176 17.55 -11.55 4.96
N PHE A 177 18.15 -11.23 6.12
CA PHE A 177 19.60 -11.20 6.26
C PHE A 177 20.20 -12.60 6.02
N PRO A 178 21.32 -12.74 5.28
CA PRO A 178 22.25 -11.71 4.78
C PRO A 178 21.87 -11.06 3.43
N PHE A 179 20.63 -11.16 3.00
CA PHE A 179 20.11 -10.66 1.72
C PHE A 179 20.82 -11.28 0.51
N THR A 180 21.36 -12.49 0.65
CA THR A 180 21.93 -13.23 -0.47
C THR A 180 20.81 -13.82 -1.32
N LYS A 181 21.11 -14.06 -2.60
CA LYS A 181 20.15 -14.63 -3.54
C LYS A 181 19.60 -15.96 -3.04
N GLU A 182 20.47 -16.81 -2.53
CA GLU A 182 20.12 -18.11 -1.97
C GLU A 182 19.16 -17.98 -0.78
N LYS A 183 19.40 -17.00 0.10
CA LYS A 183 18.55 -16.76 1.27
C LYS A 183 17.17 -16.25 0.86
N LEU A 184 17.11 -15.28 -0.04
CA LEU A 184 15.85 -14.76 -0.53
C LEU A 184 15.05 -15.82 -1.30
N ASP A 185 15.72 -16.65 -2.10
CA ASP A 185 15.09 -17.77 -2.81
C ASP A 185 14.61 -18.87 -1.86
N GLU A 186 15.28 -19.09 -0.73
CA GLU A 186 14.79 -19.94 0.36
C GLU A 186 13.47 -19.39 0.94
N LEU A 187 13.43 -18.11 1.31
CA LEU A 187 12.25 -17.48 1.87
C LEU A 187 11.05 -17.51 0.91
N ARG A 188 11.30 -17.21 -0.37
CA ARG A 188 10.28 -17.29 -1.43
C ARG A 188 9.74 -18.72 -1.61
N ARG A 189 10.62 -19.73 -1.56
CA ARG A 189 10.21 -21.15 -1.62
C ARG A 189 9.37 -21.55 -0.41
N GLU A 190 9.73 -21.08 0.78
CA GLU A 190 8.96 -21.36 1.99
C GLU A 190 7.59 -20.68 1.98
N GLU A 191 7.50 -19.41 1.55
CA GLU A 191 6.21 -18.75 1.33
C GLU A 191 5.35 -19.50 0.30
N LYS A 192 5.94 -19.88 -0.84
CA LYS A 192 5.24 -20.69 -1.85
C LYS A 192 4.75 -22.01 -1.28
N ARG A 193 5.56 -22.72 -0.49
CA ARG A 193 5.16 -23.96 0.17
C ARG A 193 3.98 -23.75 1.11
N LYS A 194 3.96 -22.65 1.86
CA LYS A 194 2.81 -22.28 2.71
C LYS A 194 1.54 -22.02 1.89
N HIS A 195 1.65 -21.33 0.76
CA HIS A 195 0.55 -21.13 -0.19
C HIS A 195 0.05 -22.45 -0.80
N ASP A 196 0.96 -23.29 -1.29
CA ASP A 196 0.63 -24.57 -1.91
C ASP A 196 -0.01 -25.54 -0.91
N SER A 197 0.36 -25.46 0.38
CA SER A 197 -0.23 -26.25 1.48
C SER A 197 -1.30 -25.53 2.29
N GLN A 198 -1.80 -24.39 1.80
CA GLN A 198 -2.84 -23.60 2.47
C GLN A 198 -4.09 -24.45 2.76
N THR A 199 -4.62 -24.31 3.98
CA THR A 199 -5.92 -24.81 4.43
C THR A 199 -6.56 -23.78 5.36
N VAL A 200 -7.88 -23.85 5.58
CA VAL A 200 -8.56 -22.98 6.55
C VAL A 200 -7.94 -23.10 7.95
N THR A 201 -7.65 -24.34 8.39
CA THR A 201 -7.03 -24.59 9.69
C THR A 201 -5.65 -23.94 9.80
N ASN A 202 -4.78 -24.10 8.79
CA ASN A 202 -3.44 -23.50 8.81
C ASN A 202 -3.47 -21.96 8.80
N LEU A 203 -4.53 -21.35 8.25
CA LEU A 203 -4.70 -19.90 8.24
C LEU A 203 -5.21 -19.34 9.57
N LEU A 204 -6.09 -20.07 10.26
CA LEU A 204 -6.85 -19.53 11.41
C LEU A 204 -6.41 -20.08 12.77
N THR A 205 -5.49 -21.05 12.80
CA THR A 205 -4.94 -21.60 14.05
C THR A 205 -3.51 -21.11 14.31
N ASN A 206 -3.06 -21.24 15.55
CA ASN A 206 -1.67 -21.09 15.95
C ASN A 206 -1.37 -22.05 17.13
N PRO A 207 -0.10 -22.21 17.59
CA PRO A 207 0.24 -23.17 18.63
C PRO A 207 -0.51 -23.01 19.95
N GLU A 208 -1.03 -21.82 20.24
CA GLU A 208 -1.74 -21.50 21.49
C GLU A 208 -3.26 -21.64 21.36
N ARG A 209 -3.80 -21.74 20.13
CA ARG A 209 -5.23 -21.51 19.88
C ARG A 209 -5.74 -22.11 18.58
N ASP A 210 -6.84 -22.87 18.68
CA ASP A 210 -7.52 -23.58 17.59
C ASP A 210 -9.03 -23.25 17.43
N TYR A 211 -9.52 -22.21 18.11
CA TYR A 211 -10.91 -21.75 18.10
C TYR A 211 -11.10 -20.30 17.60
N LEU A 212 -12.34 -19.95 17.27
CA LEU A 212 -12.83 -18.61 16.97
C LEU A 212 -13.86 -18.19 18.02
N LEU A 213 -14.19 -16.91 18.07
CA LEU A 213 -15.24 -16.36 18.93
C LEU A 213 -16.53 -16.23 18.13
N ASP A 214 -17.66 -16.59 18.75
CA ASP A 214 -18.96 -16.17 18.25
C ASP A 214 -19.30 -14.74 18.69
N GLN A 215 -20.45 -14.23 18.27
CA GLN A 215 -20.92 -12.87 18.59
C GLN A 215 -21.02 -12.58 20.09
N THR A 216 -21.19 -13.61 20.93
CA THR A 216 -21.25 -13.42 22.39
C THR A 216 -19.86 -13.22 23.00
N ILE A 217 -18.78 -13.45 22.23
CA ILE A 217 -17.37 -13.43 22.64
C ILE A 217 -17.02 -14.53 23.68
N THR A 218 -18.01 -15.09 24.36
CA THR A 218 -17.83 -16.11 25.41
C THR A 218 -17.71 -17.52 24.84
N ARG A 219 -18.41 -17.81 23.73
CA ARG A 219 -18.39 -19.15 23.13
C ARG A 219 -17.23 -19.29 22.17
N LYS A 220 -16.47 -20.36 22.38
CA LYS A 220 -15.38 -20.79 21.51
C LYS A 220 -15.89 -21.77 20.45
N VAL A 221 -15.64 -21.47 19.18
CA VAL A 221 -16.03 -22.28 18.02
C VAL A 221 -14.78 -22.90 17.41
N PRO A 222 -14.62 -24.24 17.35
CA PRO A 222 -13.42 -24.84 16.77
C PRO A 222 -13.23 -24.41 15.31
N VAL A 223 -12.00 -24.03 14.91
CA VAL A 223 -11.68 -23.65 13.52
C VAL A 223 -12.02 -24.78 12.56
N ASP A 224 -11.86 -26.03 13.00
CA ASP A 224 -12.18 -27.22 12.22
C ASP A 224 -13.65 -27.30 11.77
N SER A 225 -14.57 -26.60 12.45
CA SER A 225 -15.96 -26.48 12.01
C SER A 225 -16.14 -25.71 10.70
N LEU A 226 -15.11 -25.01 10.22
CA LEU A 226 -15.12 -24.28 8.95
C LEU A 226 -14.63 -25.11 7.76
N LYS A 227 -14.13 -26.33 7.96
CA LYS A 227 -13.70 -27.20 6.85
C LYS A 227 -14.87 -27.49 5.91
N GLY A 228 -14.62 -27.39 4.60
CA GLY A 228 -15.65 -27.62 3.58
C GLY A 228 -16.60 -26.44 3.34
N LYS A 229 -16.43 -25.32 4.04
CA LYS A 229 -17.23 -24.10 3.84
C LYS A 229 -16.48 -23.07 3.00
N THR A 230 -17.21 -22.22 2.30
CA THR A 230 -16.64 -20.97 1.79
C THR A 230 -16.48 -20.00 2.95
N VAL A 231 -15.27 -19.46 3.16
CA VAL A 231 -14.95 -18.59 4.30
C VAL A 231 -14.48 -17.22 3.81
N GLY A 232 -15.13 -16.15 4.27
CA GLY A 232 -14.65 -14.78 4.08
C GLY A 232 -13.78 -14.32 5.25
N LEU A 233 -12.50 -14.01 5.01
CA LEU A 233 -11.65 -13.33 5.99
C LEU A 233 -11.85 -11.83 5.86
N TYR A 234 -12.51 -11.21 6.85
CA TYR A 234 -12.86 -9.79 6.83
C TYR A 234 -11.92 -9.00 7.73
N LEU A 235 -10.93 -8.33 7.14
CA LEU A 235 -10.02 -7.42 7.85
C LEU A 235 -10.63 -6.03 7.89
N SER A 236 -10.91 -5.53 9.09
CA SER A 236 -11.66 -4.28 9.30
C SER A 236 -11.37 -3.66 10.67
N ALA A 237 -11.77 -2.40 10.89
CA ALA A 237 -11.67 -1.72 12.18
C ALA A 237 -12.69 -0.59 12.34
N GLN A 238 -13.10 -0.32 13.58
CA GLN A 238 -14.10 0.71 13.93
C GLN A 238 -13.62 2.12 13.64
N TRP A 239 -12.33 2.40 13.84
CA TRP A 239 -11.74 3.73 13.60
C TRP A 239 -11.65 4.09 12.11
N CYS A 240 -11.92 3.15 11.22
CA CYS A 240 -11.78 3.32 9.78
C CYS A 240 -13.15 3.61 9.15
N MET A 241 -13.39 4.84 8.69
CA MET A 241 -14.69 5.24 8.13
C MET A 241 -15.16 4.34 6.96
N PRO A 242 -14.32 4.03 5.94
CA PRO A 242 -14.73 3.10 4.88
C PRO A 242 -15.12 1.70 5.38
N CYS A 243 -14.54 1.25 6.49
CA CYS A 243 -14.91 -0.02 7.13
C CYS A 243 -16.32 0.05 7.72
N VAL A 244 -16.60 1.10 8.48
CA VAL A 244 -17.92 1.34 9.10
C VAL A 244 -19.02 1.48 8.05
N GLU A 245 -18.73 2.11 6.91
CA GLU A 245 -19.66 2.22 5.78
C GLU A 245 -19.90 0.88 5.07
N PHE A 246 -18.86 0.07 4.88
CA PHE A 246 -18.98 -1.20 4.17
C PHE A 246 -19.66 -2.31 5.01
N THR A 247 -19.53 -2.27 6.34
CA THR A 247 -19.98 -3.36 7.23
C THR A 247 -21.49 -3.64 7.11
N PRO A 248 -22.40 -2.66 7.18
CA PRO A 248 -23.84 -2.92 7.05
C PRO A 248 -24.20 -3.57 5.71
N LYS A 249 -23.52 -3.18 4.63
CA LYS A 249 -23.70 -3.78 3.30
C LYS A 249 -23.27 -5.25 3.29
N LEU A 250 -22.10 -5.55 3.88
CA LEU A 250 -21.62 -6.92 4.00
C LEU A 250 -22.54 -7.79 4.86
N ILE A 251 -23.09 -7.26 5.96
CA ILE A 251 -24.08 -7.94 6.81
C ILE A 251 -25.32 -8.34 6.01
N SER A 252 -25.90 -7.40 5.26
CA SER A 252 -27.08 -7.65 4.42
C SER A 252 -26.81 -8.76 3.40
N ILE A 253 -25.69 -8.69 2.69
CA ILE A 253 -25.34 -9.66 1.66
C ILE A 253 -25.01 -11.04 2.25
N TYR A 254 -24.30 -11.07 3.38
CA TYR A 254 -24.05 -12.31 4.13
C TYR A 254 -25.37 -13.03 4.46
N GLN A 255 -26.34 -12.31 5.01
CA GLN A 255 -27.65 -12.88 5.37
C GLN A 255 -28.39 -13.42 4.14
N LYS A 256 -28.41 -12.68 3.02
CA LYS A 256 -29.02 -13.13 1.76
C LYS A 256 -28.37 -14.40 1.22
N ILE A 257 -27.03 -14.48 1.24
CA ILE A 257 -26.30 -15.68 0.81
C ILE A 257 -26.67 -16.87 1.72
N LYS A 258 -26.63 -16.69 3.05
CA LYS A 258 -27.00 -17.74 4.01
C LYS A 258 -28.42 -18.26 3.76
N GLN A 259 -29.38 -17.35 3.55
CA GLN A 259 -30.76 -17.71 3.25
C GLN A 259 -30.87 -18.54 1.95
N ALA A 260 -30.25 -18.06 0.86
CA ALA A 260 -30.28 -18.75 -0.42
C ALA A 260 -29.64 -20.16 -0.36
N LEU A 261 -28.57 -20.33 0.44
CA LEU A 261 -27.94 -21.62 0.67
C LEU A 261 -28.84 -22.58 1.47
N GLN A 262 -29.51 -22.06 2.51
CA GLN A 262 -30.45 -22.84 3.30
C GLN A 262 -31.63 -23.34 2.46
N GLU A 263 -32.16 -22.50 1.56
CA GLU A 263 -33.25 -22.86 0.65
C GLU A 263 -32.84 -23.92 -0.40
N LYS A 264 -31.59 -23.87 -0.88
CA LYS A 264 -31.05 -24.84 -1.85
C LYS A 264 -30.76 -26.22 -1.25
N GLY A 265 -30.48 -26.33 0.04
CA GLY A 265 -30.31 -27.61 0.76
C GLY A 265 -29.11 -28.47 0.32
N GLY A 266 -28.10 -27.88 -0.34
CA GLY A 266 -27.02 -28.60 -1.02
C GLY A 266 -25.75 -28.92 -0.20
N GLY A 267 -25.75 -28.68 1.11
CA GLY A 267 -24.57 -28.88 1.97
C GLY A 267 -23.47 -27.81 1.82
N GLU A 268 -23.65 -26.86 0.90
CA GLU A 268 -22.83 -25.64 0.81
C GLU A 268 -23.11 -24.71 2.01
N ASP A 269 -22.07 -24.05 2.51
CA ASP A 269 -22.20 -23.08 3.59
C ASP A 269 -21.22 -21.92 3.38
N PHE A 270 -21.59 -20.77 3.93
CA PHE A 270 -20.80 -19.55 3.92
C PHE A 270 -20.63 -19.06 5.35
N GLU A 271 -19.42 -18.67 5.72
CA GLU A 271 -19.13 -18.07 7.02
C GLU A 271 -18.12 -16.94 6.85
N ILE A 272 -18.17 -15.93 7.72
CA ILE A 272 -17.18 -14.86 7.76
C ILE A 272 -16.40 -14.95 9.07
N VAL A 273 -15.10 -14.67 9.00
CA VAL A 273 -14.22 -14.52 10.15
C VAL A 273 -13.69 -13.10 10.17
N PHE A 274 -14.12 -12.34 11.16
CA PHE A 274 -13.62 -11.00 11.43
C PHE A 274 -12.20 -11.06 11.98
N VAL A 275 -11.33 -10.26 11.37
CA VAL A 275 -9.94 -10.08 11.74
C VAL A 275 -9.76 -8.61 12.09
N SER A 276 -9.77 -8.30 13.38
CA SER A 276 -9.78 -6.92 13.86
C SER A 276 -8.43 -6.23 13.69
N ASN A 277 -8.49 -5.00 13.18
CA ASN A 277 -7.41 -4.02 13.21
C ASN A 277 -7.69 -2.88 14.23
N ASP A 278 -8.58 -3.12 15.19
CA ASP A 278 -8.88 -2.17 16.26
C ASP A 278 -7.67 -1.98 17.19
N ARG A 279 -7.62 -0.84 17.88
CA ARG A 279 -6.47 -0.45 18.70
C ARG A 279 -6.59 -0.95 20.14
N ASP A 280 -7.81 -1.23 20.58
CA ASP A 280 -8.15 -1.63 21.94
C ASP A 280 -9.35 -2.60 21.96
N GLN A 281 -9.49 -3.29 23.09
CA GLN A 281 -10.51 -4.32 23.31
C GLN A 281 -11.93 -3.76 23.23
N SER A 282 -12.17 -2.55 23.76
CA SER A 282 -13.52 -1.97 23.81
C SER A 282 -14.03 -1.64 22.40
N SER A 283 -13.15 -1.09 21.55
CA SER A 283 -13.46 -0.83 20.14
C SER A 283 -13.75 -2.12 19.39
N PHE A 284 -12.94 -3.16 19.60
CA PHE A 284 -13.17 -4.50 19.04
C PHE A 284 -14.56 -5.05 19.44
N GLU A 285 -14.87 -5.09 20.73
CA GLU A 285 -16.12 -5.66 21.24
C GLU A 285 -17.35 -4.89 20.74
N SER A 286 -17.28 -3.55 20.76
CA SER A 286 -18.37 -2.70 20.29
C SER A 286 -18.67 -2.92 18.81
N TYR A 287 -17.63 -2.97 17.98
CA TYR A 287 -17.77 -3.10 16.54
C TYR A 287 -18.15 -4.52 16.12
N PHE A 288 -17.45 -5.53 16.66
CA PHE A 288 -17.76 -6.94 16.41
C PHE A 288 -19.17 -7.31 16.88
N GLY A 289 -19.66 -6.72 17.97
CA GLY A 289 -21.02 -6.93 18.46
C GLY A 289 -22.13 -6.55 17.47
N THR A 290 -21.81 -5.83 16.39
CA THR A 290 -22.74 -5.53 15.29
C THR A 290 -22.76 -6.59 14.19
N MET A 291 -21.80 -7.51 14.17
CA MET A 291 -21.54 -8.42 13.05
C MET A 291 -22.13 -9.81 13.31
N PRO A 292 -22.78 -10.44 12.32
CA PRO A 292 -23.49 -11.71 12.52
C PRO A 292 -22.60 -12.97 12.41
N TRP A 293 -21.28 -12.83 12.43
CA TRP A 293 -20.33 -13.88 12.07
C TRP A 293 -19.27 -14.13 13.16
N LEU A 294 -18.24 -14.94 12.88
CA LEU A 294 -17.20 -15.30 13.84
C LEU A 294 -16.05 -14.28 13.86
N ALA A 295 -15.21 -14.31 14.89
CA ALA A 295 -13.99 -13.48 14.96
C ALA A 295 -12.78 -14.24 15.47
N LEU A 296 -11.59 -13.81 15.02
CA LEU A 296 -10.37 -14.06 15.80
C LEU A 296 -10.45 -13.24 17.10
N PRO A 297 -9.94 -13.78 18.23
CA PRO A 297 -9.75 -12.99 19.45
C PRO A 297 -8.96 -11.71 19.19
N PHE A 298 -9.25 -10.67 19.97
CA PHE A 298 -8.50 -9.42 19.89
C PHE A 298 -7.01 -9.65 20.18
N ARG A 299 -6.15 -8.94 19.44
CA ARG A 299 -4.67 -9.06 19.49
C ARG A 299 -4.10 -10.44 19.18
N ASP A 300 -4.88 -11.29 18.54
CA ASP A 300 -4.36 -12.57 18.08
C ASP A 300 -3.22 -12.40 17.06
N PRO A 301 -2.06 -13.08 17.22
CA PRO A 301 -0.93 -12.94 16.30
C PRO A 301 -1.24 -13.43 14.88
N THR A 302 -2.25 -14.29 14.72
CA THR A 302 -2.72 -14.75 13.42
C THR A 302 -3.26 -13.59 12.58
N ALA A 303 -3.83 -12.53 13.17
CA ALA A 303 -4.31 -11.37 12.42
C ALA A 303 -3.18 -10.70 11.61
N ARG A 304 -2.03 -10.46 12.25
CA ARG A 304 -0.85 -9.90 11.58
C ARG A 304 -0.27 -10.86 10.54
N THR A 305 -0.28 -12.16 10.85
CA THR A 305 0.19 -13.21 9.94
C THR A 305 -0.66 -13.27 8.68
N LEU A 306 -1.99 -13.16 8.80
CA LEU A 306 -2.91 -13.11 7.67
C LEU A 306 -2.72 -11.85 6.83
N ALA A 307 -2.62 -10.68 7.47
CA ALA A 307 -2.37 -9.42 6.75
C ALA A 307 -1.09 -9.51 5.90
N LYS A 308 -0.02 -10.08 6.46
CA LYS A 308 1.24 -10.33 5.74
C LYS A 308 1.08 -11.37 4.62
N TYR A 309 0.50 -12.52 4.93
CA TYR A 309 0.32 -13.64 3.99
C TYR A 309 -0.50 -13.25 2.75
N PHE A 310 -1.52 -12.40 2.94
CA PHE A 310 -2.35 -11.93 1.86
C PHE A 310 -1.88 -10.61 1.23
N ASP A 311 -0.82 -10.01 1.77
CA ASP A 311 -0.30 -8.70 1.36
C ASP A 311 -1.38 -7.60 1.44
N VAL A 312 -2.05 -7.52 2.60
CA VAL A 312 -3.14 -6.58 2.85
C VAL A 312 -2.58 -5.20 3.11
N GLN A 313 -2.76 -4.31 2.12
CA GLN A 313 -2.29 -2.93 2.19
C GLN A 313 -3.31 -1.98 2.83
N TRP A 314 -4.61 -2.27 2.70
CA TRP A 314 -5.70 -1.38 3.12
C TRP A 314 -6.88 -2.16 3.68
N ILE A 315 -7.65 -1.51 4.55
CA ILE A 315 -8.95 -2.00 5.04
C ILE A 315 -10.07 -1.04 4.63
N PRO A 316 -11.30 -1.53 4.40
CA PRO A 316 -11.75 -2.91 4.58
C PRO A 316 -11.23 -3.86 3.49
N CYS A 317 -10.85 -5.07 3.88
CA CYS A 317 -10.43 -6.13 2.96
C CYS A 317 -11.24 -7.40 3.23
N LEU A 318 -11.74 -8.04 2.18
CA LEU A 318 -12.46 -9.31 2.27
C LEU A 318 -11.81 -10.31 1.31
N ILE A 319 -11.17 -11.33 1.89
CA ILE A 319 -10.52 -12.41 1.16
C ILE A 319 -11.41 -13.66 1.24
N ILE A 320 -11.69 -14.28 0.10
CA ILE A 320 -12.53 -15.47 0.03
C ILE A 320 -11.66 -16.71 -0.07
N ILE A 321 -11.91 -17.65 0.84
CA ILE A 321 -11.33 -18.98 0.89
C ILE A 321 -12.42 -19.97 0.49
N GLY A 322 -12.11 -20.87 -0.44
CA GLY A 322 -13.04 -21.87 -0.94
C GLY A 322 -13.21 -23.04 0.04
N PRO A 323 -14.16 -23.94 -0.22
CA PRO A 323 -14.42 -25.12 0.60
C PRO A 323 -13.23 -26.08 0.67
N ASP A 324 -12.33 -26.04 -0.32
CA ASP A 324 -11.06 -26.78 -0.36
C ASP A 324 -9.95 -26.15 0.53
N GLY A 325 -10.22 -24.99 1.14
CA GLY A 325 -9.28 -24.22 1.94
C GLY A 325 -8.28 -23.40 1.13
N LYS A 326 -8.45 -23.29 -0.19
CA LYS A 326 -7.63 -22.46 -1.08
C LYS A 326 -8.23 -21.08 -1.26
N THR A 327 -7.37 -20.12 -1.56
CA THR A 327 -7.80 -18.74 -1.80
C THR A 327 -8.51 -18.67 -3.14
N VAL A 328 -9.78 -18.28 -3.13
CA VAL A 328 -10.57 -18.05 -4.34
C VAL A 328 -10.28 -16.66 -4.87
N THR A 329 -10.35 -15.63 -4.02
CA THR A 329 -10.05 -14.26 -4.44
C THR A 329 -9.68 -13.37 -3.25
N LYS A 330 -8.78 -12.41 -3.48
CA LYS A 330 -8.49 -11.32 -2.53
C LYS A 330 -9.39 -10.08 -2.75
N GLN A 331 -10.22 -10.12 -3.79
CA GLN A 331 -11.06 -9.00 -4.25
C GLN A 331 -12.51 -9.11 -3.77
N GLY A 332 -12.77 -9.85 -2.69
CA GLY A 332 -14.12 -10.11 -2.20
C GLY A 332 -14.92 -8.83 -1.94
N ARG A 333 -14.29 -7.78 -1.39
CA ARG A 333 -14.94 -6.47 -1.20
C ARG A 333 -15.44 -5.88 -2.52
N ASN A 334 -14.61 -5.92 -3.55
CA ASN A 334 -14.95 -5.38 -4.87
C ASN A 334 -16.08 -6.19 -5.51
N LEU A 335 -16.03 -7.53 -5.44
CA LEU A 335 -17.09 -8.39 -5.96
C LEU A 335 -18.43 -8.18 -5.24
N ILE A 336 -18.40 -8.01 -3.90
CA ILE A 336 -19.58 -7.65 -3.10
C ILE A 336 -20.17 -6.31 -3.55
N ASN A 337 -19.30 -5.32 -3.82
CA ASN A 337 -19.76 -4.02 -4.28
C ASN A 337 -20.39 -4.05 -5.68
N LEU A 338 -19.81 -4.83 -6.59
CA LEU A 338 -20.24 -4.93 -7.99
C LEU A 338 -21.44 -5.85 -8.20
N TYR A 339 -21.43 -7.03 -7.59
CA TYR A 339 -22.38 -8.11 -7.88
C TYR A 339 -23.26 -8.49 -6.68
N GLN A 340 -23.05 -7.90 -5.51
CA GLN A 340 -23.82 -8.16 -4.28
C GLN A 340 -23.85 -9.66 -3.93
N GLU A 341 -24.99 -10.22 -3.53
CA GLU A 341 -25.15 -11.65 -3.24
C GLU A 341 -24.87 -12.57 -4.45
N ASN A 342 -25.03 -12.06 -5.68
CA ASN A 342 -24.79 -12.84 -6.89
C ASN A 342 -23.31 -13.15 -7.11
N ALA A 343 -22.42 -12.43 -6.41
CA ALA A 343 -20.99 -12.71 -6.41
C ALA A 343 -20.69 -14.13 -5.93
N TYR A 344 -21.50 -14.72 -5.03
CA TYR A 344 -21.29 -16.07 -4.53
C TYR A 344 -21.33 -17.12 -5.65
N PRO A 345 -20.39 -18.09 -5.71
CA PRO A 345 -19.36 -18.44 -4.72
C PRO A 345 -18.01 -17.72 -4.88
N PHE A 346 -17.99 -16.57 -5.55
CA PHE A 346 -16.83 -15.69 -5.77
C PHE A 346 -15.73 -16.28 -6.67
N THR A 347 -15.99 -17.42 -7.29
CA THR A 347 -15.09 -18.08 -8.23
C THR A 347 -14.97 -17.30 -9.54
N ASP A 348 -13.80 -17.33 -10.17
CA ASP A 348 -13.57 -16.69 -11.48
C ASP A 348 -14.63 -17.10 -12.52
N ALA A 349 -14.99 -18.39 -12.58
CA ALA A 349 -16.03 -18.88 -13.50
C ALA A 349 -17.41 -18.22 -13.26
N LYS A 350 -17.75 -17.91 -12.00
CA LYS A 350 -19.00 -17.21 -11.66
C LYS A 350 -18.92 -15.75 -12.05
N VAL A 351 -17.79 -15.10 -11.79
CA VAL A 351 -17.55 -13.70 -12.18
C VAL A 351 -17.62 -13.56 -13.70
N GLU A 352 -16.96 -14.44 -14.45
CA GLU A 352 -17.01 -14.47 -15.92
C GLU A 352 -18.44 -14.67 -16.45
N SER A 353 -19.25 -15.51 -15.78
CA SER A 353 -20.67 -15.67 -16.12
C SER A 353 -21.46 -14.38 -15.93
N LEU A 354 -21.25 -13.68 -14.81
CA LEU A 354 -21.93 -12.41 -14.52
C LEU A 354 -21.53 -11.32 -15.52
N GLU A 355 -20.25 -11.23 -15.85
CA GLU A 355 -19.75 -10.28 -16.86
C GLU A 355 -20.37 -10.55 -18.24
N LYS A 356 -20.48 -11.82 -18.65
CA LYS A 356 -21.18 -12.21 -19.89
C LYS A 356 -22.67 -11.86 -19.86
N GLU A 357 -23.35 -12.10 -18.74
CA GLU A 357 -24.75 -11.71 -18.58
C GLU A 357 -24.93 -10.18 -18.70
N LEU A 358 -24.03 -9.40 -18.09
CA LEU A 358 -24.03 -7.95 -18.23
C LEU A 358 -23.77 -7.50 -19.68
N GLU A 359 -22.82 -8.13 -20.37
CA GLU A 359 -22.52 -7.86 -21.78
C GLU A 359 -23.71 -8.15 -22.69
N GLU A 360 -24.35 -9.31 -22.54
CA GLU A 360 -25.54 -9.65 -23.32
C GLU A 360 -26.71 -8.72 -23.01
N ALA A 361 -26.92 -8.37 -21.74
CA ALA A 361 -27.94 -7.39 -21.37
C ALA A 361 -27.66 -6.01 -21.99
N ALA A 362 -26.40 -5.58 -22.04
CA ALA A 362 -26.00 -4.29 -22.60
C ALA A 362 -26.33 -4.16 -24.09
N LYS A 363 -26.33 -5.25 -24.87
CA LYS A 363 -26.74 -5.23 -26.29
C LYS A 363 -28.17 -4.79 -26.51
N SER A 364 -29.04 -4.97 -25.51
CA SER A 364 -30.44 -4.56 -25.57
C SER A 364 -30.68 -3.13 -25.08
N LEU A 365 -29.67 -2.48 -24.50
CA LEU A 365 -29.80 -1.14 -23.95
C LEU A 365 -29.71 -0.05 -25.03
N PRO A 366 -30.46 1.05 -24.89
CA PRO A 366 -30.34 2.20 -25.79
C PRO A 366 -28.92 2.81 -25.73
N ARG A 367 -28.36 3.18 -26.89
CA ARG A 367 -27.02 3.79 -26.96
C ARG A 367 -26.90 5.13 -26.22
N SER A 368 -28.00 5.83 -26.03
CA SER A 368 -28.04 7.12 -25.33
C SER A 368 -29.40 7.36 -24.69
N GLU A 369 -29.41 7.93 -23.49
CA GLU A 369 -30.63 8.21 -22.72
C GLU A 369 -30.51 9.52 -21.92
N TYR A 370 -31.64 10.19 -21.70
CA TYR A 370 -31.73 11.30 -20.76
C TYR A 370 -32.10 10.77 -19.37
N HIS A 371 -31.40 11.22 -18.34
CA HIS A 371 -31.61 10.75 -16.96
C HIS A 371 -32.25 11.84 -16.10
N ALA A 372 -33.27 11.51 -15.30
CA ALA A 372 -33.95 12.47 -14.43
C ALA A 372 -33.00 13.26 -13.49
N GLY A 373 -31.92 12.63 -13.00
CA GLY A 373 -30.92 13.25 -12.14
C GLY A 373 -29.86 14.10 -12.87
N HIS A 374 -29.88 14.18 -14.20
CA HIS A 374 -28.83 14.84 -14.98
C HIS A 374 -29.32 15.55 -16.24
N ARG A 375 -28.70 16.68 -16.61
CA ARG A 375 -29.20 17.55 -17.68
C ARG A 375 -28.71 17.18 -19.09
N HIS A 376 -27.52 16.64 -19.21
CA HIS A 376 -26.94 16.27 -20.50
C HIS A 376 -27.40 14.87 -20.91
N LEU A 377 -27.34 14.59 -22.22
CA LEU A 377 -27.56 13.25 -22.75
C LEU A 377 -26.44 12.32 -22.25
N LEU A 378 -26.82 11.17 -21.71
CA LEU A 378 -25.86 10.15 -21.29
C LEU A 378 -25.66 9.15 -22.43
N THR A 379 -24.41 8.74 -22.64
CA THR A 379 -24.04 7.74 -23.65
C THR A 379 -23.70 6.43 -22.95
N LEU A 380 -24.20 5.31 -23.45
CA LEU A 380 -23.81 3.99 -22.96
C LEU A 380 -22.35 3.72 -23.36
N VAL A 381 -21.50 3.51 -22.35
CA VAL A 381 -20.08 3.22 -22.49
C VAL A 381 -19.75 1.86 -21.87
N SER A 382 -18.73 1.22 -22.42
CA SER A 382 -18.14 -0.03 -21.93
C SER A 382 -16.82 0.27 -21.24
N GLU A 383 -16.21 -0.73 -20.59
CA GLU A 383 -14.91 -0.58 -19.93
C GLU A 383 -13.83 0.06 -20.82
N GLY A 384 -13.75 -0.34 -22.08
CA GLY A 384 -12.77 0.18 -23.04
C GLY A 384 -13.07 1.58 -23.59
N SER A 385 -14.28 2.11 -23.38
CA SER A 385 -14.73 3.39 -23.94
C SER A 385 -15.17 4.44 -22.91
N GLY A 386 -15.11 4.11 -21.61
CA GLY A 386 -15.39 5.06 -20.53
C GLY A 386 -15.93 4.43 -19.25
N GLY A 387 -16.52 3.24 -19.31
CA GLY A 387 -17.12 2.53 -18.18
C GLY A 387 -16.11 1.69 -17.38
N GLY A 388 -14.96 2.28 -17.01
CA GLY A 388 -14.03 1.67 -16.05
C GLY A 388 -14.67 1.53 -14.66
N PRO A 389 -13.89 1.42 -13.57
CA PRO A 389 -14.43 1.58 -12.23
C PRO A 389 -15.00 3.00 -12.02
N PHE A 390 -16.25 3.11 -11.55
CA PHE A 390 -16.92 4.40 -11.28
C PHE A 390 -17.79 4.34 -10.02
N ILE A 391 -18.19 5.51 -9.50
CA ILE A 391 -19.23 5.64 -8.47
C ILE A 391 -20.48 6.20 -9.14
N CYS A 392 -21.58 5.47 -9.06
CA CYS A 392 -22.85 5.88 -9.65
C CYS A 392 -23.38 7.14 -8.97
N CYS A 393 -23.61 8.19 -9.75
CA CYS A 393 -24.08 9.48 -9.26
C CYS A 393 -25.57 9.50 -8.85
N ASP A 394 -26.31 8.40 -9.03
CA ASP A 394 -27.73 8.28 -8.64
C ASP A 394 -27.90 7.46 -7.34
N CYS A 395 -27.18 6.35 -7.20
CA CYS A 395 -27.29 5.47 -6.02
C CYS A 395 -26.05 5.47 -5.11
N GLU A 396 -24.99 6.19 -5.48
CA GLU A 396 -23.71 6.27 -4.76
C GLU A 396 -22.98 4.92 -4.59
N GLU A 397 -23.42 3.88 -5.30
CA GLU A 397 -22.77 2.57 -5.30
C GLU A 397 -21.69 2.48 -6.39
N GLN A 398 -20.64 1.70 -6.09
CA GLN A 398 -19.59 1.39 -7.06
C GLN A 398 -20.14 0.62 -8.27
N GLY A 399 -19.65 0.94 -9.46
CA GLY A 399 -19.90 0.23 -10.72
C GLY A 399 -18.61 -0.04 -11.48
N SER A 400 -18.69 -0.93 -12.45
CA SER A 400 -17.62 -1.22 -13.40
C SER A 400 -18.20 -1.84 -14.67
N GLY A 401 -17.54 -1.64 -15.81
CA GLY A 401 -17.93 -2.20 -17.10
C GLY A 401 -18.91 -1.31 -17.86
N TRP A 402 -20.20 -1.64 -17.80
CA TRP A 402 -21.23 -0.89 -18.53
C TRP A 402 -21.78 0.26 -17.69
N ALA A 403 -21.77 1.47 -18.26
CA ALA A 403 -22.25 2.68 -17.60
C ALA A 403 -22.92 3.63 -18.59
N TYR A 404 -23.82 4.47 -18.12
CA TYR A 404 -24.25 5.66 -18.86
C TYR A 404 -23.44 6.86 -18.40
N GLN A 405 -22.62 7.41 -19.28
CA GLN A 405 -21.69 8.50 -19.00
C GLN A 405 -22.06 9.76 -19.79
N CYS A 406 -22.07 10.90 -19.12
CA CYS A 406 -22.07 12.20 -19.76
C CYS A 406 -20.64 12.53 -20.22
N LEU A 407 -20.42 12.57 -21.53
CA LEU A 407 -19.10 12.89 -22.09
C LEU A 407 -18.70 14.37 -21.90
N GLU A 408 -19.64 15.24 -21.51
CA GLU A 408 -19.38 16.67 -21.27
C GLU A 408 -18.85 16.95 -19.87
N CYS A 409 -19.40 16.30 -18.84
CA CYS A 409 -19.08 16.59 -17.44
C CYS A 409 -18.65 15.38 -16.60
N GLY A 410 -18.65 14.16 -17.16
CA GLY A 410 -18.25 12.94 -16.47
C GLY A 410 -19.28 12.39 -15.48
N TYR A 411 -20.55 12.79 -15.59
CA TYR A 411 -21.64 12.20 -14.78
C TYR A 411 -21.87 10.74 -15.20
N GLU A 412 -21.81 9.81 -14.25
CA GLU A 412 -21.86 8.37 -14.52
C GLU A 412 -22.90 7.68 -13.67
N VAL A 413 -23.72 6.83 -14.27
CA VAL A 413 -24.71 6.01 -13.55
C VAL A 413 -24.72 4.58 -14.07
N HIS A 414 -25.10 3.64 -13.20
CA HIS A 414 -25.33 2.25 -13.63
C HIS A 414 -26.46 2.20 -14.66
N PRO A 415 -26.44 1.22 -15.58
CA PRO A 415 -27.57 0.96 -16.47
C PRO A 415 -28.92 0.81 -15.75
N ARG A 416 -28.93 0.12 -14.60
CA ARG A 416 -30.13 -0.05 -13.75
C ARG A 416 -30.60 1.24 -13.05
N CYS A 417 -29.76 2.27 -12.98
CA CYS A 417 -30.09 3.55 -12.35
C CYS A 417 -30.65 4.57 -13.35
N ILE A 418 -30.76 4.23 -14.64
CA ILE A 418 -31.36 5.13 -15.62
C ILE A 418 -32.87 5.26 -15.37
N ARG A 419 -33.26 6.46 -14.93
CA ARG A 419 -34.64 6.96 -14.94
C ARG A 419 -34.86 7.82 -16.18
N ALA A 420 -35.27 7.17 -17.28
CA ALA A 420 -35.43 7.81 -18.58
C ALA A 420 -36.49 8.93 -18.53
N VAL A 421 -36.17 10.10 -19.08
CA VAL A 421 -37.09 11.24 -19.21
C VAL A 421 -37.10 11.77 -20.63
N THR A 422 -38.22 12.34 -21.06
CA THR A 422 -38.27 13.02 -22.37
C THR A 422 -37.59 14.40 -22.27
N PRO A 423 -37.01 14.92 -23.37
CA PRO A 423 -36.39 16.24 -23.36
C PRO A 423 -37.34 17.35 -22.88
N GLN A 424 -38.64 17.22 -23.17
CA GLN A 424 -39.67 18.20 -22.84
C GLN A 424 -40.19 18.09 -21.39
N SER A 425 -40.32 16.87 -20.83
CA SER A 425 -40.73 16.68 -19.42
C SER A 425 -39.65 17.13 -18.43
N SER A 426 -38.39 17.24 -18.87
CA SER A 426 -37.30 17.76 -18.06
C SER A 426 -37.47 19.23 -17.64
N ILE A 427 -38.41 19.98 -18.22
CA ILE A 427 -38.71 21.38 -17.85
C ILE A 427 -39.95 21.48 -16.96
N GLU A 428 -41.01 20.71 -17.25
CA GLU A 428 -42.29 20.79 -16.52
C GLU A 428 -42.27 20.03 -15.19
N ASP A 429 -41.62 18.85 -15.11
CA ASP A 429 -41.45 18.10 -13.85
C ASP A 429 -40.53 18.83 -12.85
N ARG A 430 -39.69 19.78 -13.33
CA ARG A 430 -38.82 20.61 -12.49
C ARG A 430 -39.59 21.62 -11.65
N ILE A 431 -40.76 22.07 -12.10
CA ILE A 431 -41.60 23.00 -11.31
C ILE A 431 -42.21 22.29 -10.10
N GLN A 432 -42.49 20.98 -10.18
CA GLN A 432 -43.05 20.22 -9.06
C GLN A 432 -42.01 19.66 -8.08
N LEU A 433 -40.83 19.24 -8.56
CA LEU A 433 -39.77 18.68 -7.70
C LEU A 433 -39.03 19.74 -6.87
N ASP A 434 -38.80 20.96 -7.42
CA ASP A 434 -38.19 22.06 -6.67
C ASP A 434 -39.14 22.58 -5.57
N PHE A 435 -40.45 22.64 -5.83
CA PHE A 435 -41.46 22.98 -4.81
C PHE A 435 -41.51 21.94 -3.67
N SER A 436 -41.32 20.66 -3.99
CA SER A 436 -41.36 19.57 -3.01
C SER A 436 -40.14 19.54 -2.09
N ARG A 437 -38.97 19.99 -2.57
CA ARG A 437 -37.75 20.17 -1.76
C ARG A 437 -37.85 21.42 -0.88
N GLN A 438 -38.34 22.54 -1.41
CA GLN A 438 -38.51 23.77 -0.63
C GLN A 438 -39.53 23.65 0.53
N ILE A 439 -40.58 22.84 0.39
CA ILE A 439 -41.56 22.65 1.48
C ILE A 439 -40.99 21.80 2.65
N ARG A 440 -39.99 20.93 2.39
CA ARG A 440 -39.29 20.19 3.45
C ARG A 440 -38.30 21.06 4.22
N ASP A 441 -37.66 22.02 3.57
CA ASP A 441 -36.71 22.92 4.23
C ASP A 441 -37.41 23.99 5.09
N VAL A 442 -38.59 24.49 4.68
CA VAL A 442 -39.33 25.52 5.46
C VAL A 442 -40.00 24.95 6.73
N SER A 443 -40.22 23.64 6.80
CA SER A 443 -40.80 23.00 8.00
C SER A 443 -39.77 22.69 9.09
N HIS A 444 -38.47 22.81 8.81
CA HIS A 444 -37.39 22.54 9.76
C HIS A 444 -36.83 23.80 10.47
N GLU A 445 -37.17 25.01 10.02
CA GLU A 445 -36.64 26.27 10.59
C GLU A 445 -37.53 26.95 11.65
N ARG A 446 -38.61 26.31 12.14
CA ARG A 446 -39.50 26.89 13.16
C ARG A 446 -39.39 26.34 14.58
N PHE A 447 -38.35 25.57 14.90
CA PHE A 447 -38.06 25.18 16.28
C PHE A 447 -36.57 25.29 16.60
N SER A 448 -36.16 26.48 17.05
CA SER A 448 -35.23 26.67 18.18
C SER A 448 -34.87 28.15 18.30
N ALA A 449 -35.66 28.87 19.08
CA ALA A 449 -35.21 30.08 19.77
C ALA A 449 -35.21 29.74 21.26
N ASP A 450 -34.04 29.79 21.91
CA ASP A 450 -33.91 30.51 23.19
C ASP A 450 -32.48 30.59 23.75
N MET A 451 -32.17 31.82 24.19
CA MET A 451 -31.28 32.26 25.29
C MET A 451 -29.74 32.13 25.23
N ALA A 452 -29.04 33.27 25.12
CA ALA A 452 -28.34 33.95 26.25
C ALA A 452 -27.08 34.78 25.83
N THR A 453 -27.25 36.09 25.75
CA THR A 453 -26.39 37.24 26.18
C THR A 453 -24.85 37.21 26.23
N SER A 454 -24.24 38.07 25.38
CA SER A 454 -23.14 39.07 25.62
C SER A 454 -21.64 38.63 25.73
N PRO A 455 -20.65 39.53 25.52
CA PRO A 455 -20.25 40.20 24.28
C PRO A 455 -18.73 40.06 23.93
N ILE A 456 -18.36 40.27 22.67
CA ILE A 456 -16.97 40.40 22.17
C ILE A 456 -16.62 41.89 22.00
N PRO A 457 -15.40 42.36 22.34
CA PRO A 457 -14.88 43.62 21.82
C PRO A 457 -14.07 43.42 20.53
N ALA A 458 -14.34 44.32 19.58
CA ALA A 458 -13.79 44.40 18.23
C ALA A 458 -12.28 44.65 18.16
N ARG A 459 -11.64 44.20 17.06
CA ARG A 459 -10.64 45.02 16.34
C ARG A 459 -10.31 44.56 14.90
N ASN A 460 -10.56 45.49 13.98
CA ASN A 460 -9.82 45.91 12.77
C ASN A 460 -9.47 44.94 11.61
N GLN A 461 -10.08 45.26 10.45
CA GLN A 461 -9.46 45.73 9.19
C GLN A 461 -8.03 45.26 8.86
N ALA A 462 -7.85 44.61 7.70
CA ALA A 462 -7.39 45.31 6.47
C ALA A 462 -7.18 44.34 5.28
N ASN A 463 -7.74 44.74 4.15
CA ASN A 463 -7.27 44.69 2.75
C ASN A 463 -6.73 43.40 2.11
N GLU A 464 -7.51 42.95 1.12
CA GLU A 464 -7.18 42.84 -0.30
C GLU A 464 -5.73 42.55 -0.71
N ALA A 465 -5.54 41.38 -1.34
CA ALA A 465 -4.71 41.27 -2.54
C ALA A 465 -5.32 40.26 -3.52
N SER A 466 -5.47 40.74 -4.74
CA SER A 466 -6.05 40.09 -5.91
C SER A 466 -5.08 39.08 -6.54
N SER A 467 -5.62 37.96 -7.03
CA SER A 467 -5.06 37.30 -8.21
C SER A 467 -6.17 36.60 -9.01
N LYS A 468 -6.44 37.15 -10.20
CA LYS A 468 -7.14 36.48 -11.30
C LYS A 468 -6.08 35.85 -12.19
N PHE A 469 -6.29 34.63 -12.67
CA PHE A 469 -6.10 34.21 -14.08
C PHE A 469 -6.50 32.72 -14.25
N PRO A 470 -6.77 32.24 -15.48
CA PRO A 470 -7.94 31.42 -15.77
C PRO A 470 -7.62 30.03 -16.30
N TYR A 471 -8.66 29.22 -16.35
CA TYR A 471 -8.75 27.93 -17.01
C TYR A 471 -8.35 27.97 -18.50
N LYS A 472 -7.47 27.06 -18.94
CA LYS A 472 -7.49 26.46 -20.28
C LYS A 472 -6.77 25.10 -20.32
N LYS A 473 -7.49 24.11 -20.87
CA LYS A 473 -7.15 22.69 -21.06
C LYS A 473 -5.92 22.47 -21.95
N LYS A 474 -5.14 21.41 -21.66
CA LYS A 474 -4.68 20.46 -22.68
C LYS A 474 -4.34 19.09 -22.08
N LYS A 475 -4.68 18.05 -22.83
CA LYS A 475 -4.55 16.61 -22.58
C LYS A 475 -3.09 16.19 -22.42
N GLU A 476 -2.78 15.39 -21.39
CA GLU A 476 -1.77 14.32 -21.41
C GLU A 476 -1.96 13.38 -20.20
N ARG A 477 -2.48 12.18 -20.50
CA ARG A 477 -2.18 10.85 -19.95
C ARG A 477 -1.64 10.75 -18.50
N ILE A 478 -2.46 10.25 -17.56
CA ILE A 478 -1.99 9.42 -16.42
C ILE A 478 -3.00 8.28 -16.17
N VAL A 479 -2.60 7.07 -16.53
CA VAL A 479 -3.10 5.83 -15.92
C VAL A 479 -2.48 5.79 -14.52
N ARG A 480 -3.27 6.13 -13.48
CA ARG A 480 -3.01 5.91 -12.04
C ARG A 480 -3.93 6.85 -11.24
N GLN A 481 -5.22 6.52 -11.14
CA GLN A 481 -6.07 7.03 -10.05
C GLN A 481 -7.42 6.31 -10.00
N VAL A 482 -7.44 5.02 -9.65
CA VAL A 482 -8.63 4.44 -9.00
C VAL A 482 -8.18 3.39 -7.97
N PHE A 483 -7.56 3.86 -6.89
CA PHE A 483 -7.46 3.14 -5.64
C PHE A 483 -7.60 4.17 -4.52
N CYS A 484 -8.82 4.66 -4.33
CA CYS A 484 -9.26 5.40 -3.15
C CYS A 484 -10.78 5.30 -3.12
N PHE A 485 -11.29 4.32 -2.38
CA PHE A 485 -12.30 4.44 -1.31
C PHE A 485 -12.55 3.04 -0.74
#